data_AF-A0A3B8JBA5-F1
#
_entry.id   AF-A0A3B8JBA5-F1
#
_cell.length_a   1.000
_cell.length_b   1.000
_cell.length_c   1.000
_cell.angle_alpha   90.00
_cell.angle_beta   90.00
_cell.angle_gamma   90.00
#
_symmetry.space_group_name_H-M   'P 1'
#
loop_
_entity.id
_entity.type
_entity.pdbx_description
1 polymer ?
#
loop_
_entity_poly.entity_id
_entity_poly.type
_entity_poly.pdbx_seq_one_letter_code
_entity_poly.pdbx_strand_id
1 'polypeptide(L)'
;MAGRTQKTKVNTTEIDQALGKFAVANYNESIYPSLYHAIREVMGLKAKYALELEEQKFDWKEFNEVFKEALGDPKDIENRRYTLEQLIEYGQLKTGHSVEQLLEINRRSWQRRKEWQKKKEDEQAINDEF
;
A
#
# COMPACT_ATOMS: atom_id res chain seq x y z
N MET A 1 32.91 -30.98 12.85
CA MET A 1 33.00 -29.58 12.39
C MET A 1 32.09 -29.41 11.18
N ALA A 2 30.81 -29.05 11.37
CA ALA A 2 29.91 -28.77 10.25
C ALA A 2 29.99 -27.27 9.93
N GLY A 3 30.63 -26.92 8.81
CA GLY A 3 30.73 -25.55 8.33
C GLY A 3 29.35 -25.01 8.02
N ARG A 4 28.91 -24.01 8.77
CA ARG A 4 27.65 -23.29 8.55
C ARG A 4 27.84 -22.44 7.28
N THR A 5 27.33 -22.91 6.14
CA THR A 5 27.28 -22.13 4.91
C THR A 5 26.42 -20.90 5.16
N GLN A 6 27.07 -19.75 5.39
CA GLN A 6 26.38 -18.47 5.40
C GLN A 6 25.82 -18.23 4.00
N LYS A 7 24.50 -18.21 3.85
CA LYS A 7 23.85 -17.80 2.60
C LYS A 7 24.28 -16.36 2.34
N THR A 8 25.15 -16.17 1.35
CA THR A 8 25.61 -14.86 0.90
C THR A 8 24.40 -14.04 0.48
N LYS A 9 24.31 -12.78 0.96
CA LYS A 9 23.26 -11.85 0.50
C LYS A 9 23.36 -11.73 -1.02
N VAL A 10 22.23 -11.87 -1.72
CA VAL A 10 22.17 -11.74 -3.17
C VAL A 10 22.57 -10.32 -3.57
N ASN A 11 23.58 -10.18 -4.44
CA ASN A 11 23.99 -8.89 -4.98
C ASN A 11 23.09 -8.54 -6.18
N THR A 12 22.00 -7.84 -5.91
CA THR A 12 20.99 -7.47 -6.93
C THR A 12 21.56 -6.57 -8.02
N THR A 13 22.52 -5.71 -7.69
CA THR A 13 23.13 -4.78 -8.66
C THR A 13 23.90 -5.49 -9.77
N GLU A 14 24.62 -6.56 -9.46
CA GLU A 14 25.34 -7.36 -10.47
C GLU A 14 24.38 -8.15 -11.38
N ILE A 15 23.28 -8.63 -10.80
CA ILE A 15 22.23 -9.35 -11.54
C ILE A 15 21.50 -8.39 -12.48
N ASP A 16 21.15 -7.18 -12.02
CA ASP A 16 20.50 -6.16 -12.83
C ASP A 16 21.41 -5.69 -13.98
N GLN A 17 22.72 -5.54 -13.71
CA GLN A 17 23.69 -5.25 -14.76
C GLN A 17 23.79 -6.37 -15.80
N ALA A 18 23.76 -7.64 -15.37
CA ALA A 18 23.76 -8.79 -16.27
C ALA A 18 22.47 -8.90 -17.11
N LEU A 19 21.32 -8.54 -16.54
CA LEU A 19 20.02 -8.52 -17.23
C LEU A 19 19.85 -7.32 -18.16
N GLY A 20 20.58 -6.22 -17.91
CA GLY A 20 20.60 -5.03 -18.74
C GLY A 20 19.20 -4.46 -18.97
N LYS A 21 18.75 -4.40 -20.23
CA LYS A 21 17.41 -3.88 -20.59
C LYS A 21 16.23 -4.72 -20.07
N PHE A 22 16.48 -5.93 -19.59
CA PHE A 22 15.47 -6.81 -19.01
C PHE A 22 15.47 -6.78 -17.47
N ALA A 23 16.33 -5.97 -16.86
CA ALA A 23 16.31 -5.75 -15.42
C ALA A 23 14.94 -5.16 -15.02
N VAL A 24 14.37 -5.72 -13.97
CA VAL A 24 13.07 -5.30 -13.43
C VAL A 24 13.33 -4.39 -12.24
N ALA A 25 12.53 -3.33 -12.11
CA ALA A 25 12.61 -2.46 -10.94
C ALA A 25 12.42 -3.26 -9.64
N ASN A 26 13.04 -2.78 -8.55
CA ASN A 26 12.92 -3.40 -7.24
C ASN A 26 11.45 -3.66 -6.91
N TYR A 27 11.09 -4.95 -6.77
CA TYR A 27 9.76 -5.40 -6.35
C TYR A 27 9.29 -4.62 -5.11
N ASN A 28 10.21 -4.36 -4.19
CA ASN A 28 9.93 -3.64 -2.94
C ASN A 28 9.47 -2.19 -3.12
N GLU A 29 10.02 -1.47 -4.08
CA GLU A 29 9.70 -0.04 -4.28
C GLU A 29 8.33 0.15 -4.95
N SER A 30 7.97 -0.77 -5.84
CA SER A 30 6.69 -0.72 -6.56
C SER A 30 5.49 -1.12 -5.71
N ILE A 31 5.67 -2.08 -4.79
CA ILE A 31 4.56 -2.71 -4.06
C ILE A 31 4.31 -2.06 -2.71
N TYR A 32 5.35 -1.50 -2.08
CA TYR A 32 5.22 -0.87 -0.77
C TYR A 32 4.09 0.16 -0.69
N PRO A 33 3.98 1.13 -1.63
CA PRO A 33 2.90 2.12 -1.56
C PRO A 33 1.51 1.51 -1.73
N SER A 34 1.37 0.53 -2.63
CA SER A 34 0.11 -0.18 -2.86
C SER A 34 -0.33 -0.95 -1.63
N LEU A 35 0.60 -1.67 -1.00
CA LEU A 35 0.35 -2.43 0.22
C LEU A 35 0.00 -1.51 1.39
N TYR A 36 0.76 -0.42 1.57
CA TYR A 36 0.48 0.60 2.59
C TYR A 36 -0.94 1.14 2.48
N HIS A 37 -1.35 1.53 1.27
CA HIS A 37 -2.68 2.10 1.05
C HIS A 37 -3.80 1.06 1.20
N ALA A 38 -3.56 -0.21 0.83
CA ALA A 38 -4.49 -1.30 1.08
C ALA A 38 -4.72 -1.53 2.57
N ILE A 39 -3.63 -1.65 3.34
CA ILE A 39 -3.69 -1.85 4.79
C ILE A 39 -4.44 -0.69 5.45
N ARG A 40 -4.13 0.55 5.06
CA ARG A 40 -4.81 1.76 5.55
C ARG A 40 -6.32 1.69 5.33
N GLU A 41 -6.75 1.30 4.13
CA GLU A 41 -8.18 1.21 3.81
C GLU A 41 -8.88 0.12 4.62
N VAL A 42 -8.29 -1.08 4.69
CA VAL A 42 -8.88 -2.20 5.43
C VAL A 42 -8.94 -1.89 6.93
N MET A 43 -7.86 -1.35 7.50
CA MET A 43 -7.83 -0.96 8.91
C MET A 43 -8.80 0.18 9.21
N GLY A 44 -8.87 1.19 8.36
CA GLY A 44 -9.80 2.30 8.53
C GLY A 44 -11.25 1.85 8.48
N LEU A 45 -11.59 0.91 7.58
CA LEU A 45 -12.93 0.31 7.56
C LEU A 45 -13.22 -0.47 8.83
N LYS A 46 -12.29 -1.33 9.30
CA LYS A 46 -12.46 -2.07 10.56
C LYS A 46 -12.62 -1.14 11.77
N ALA A 47 -11.82 -0.08 11.85
CA ALA A 47 -11.89 0.92 12.92
C ALA A 47 -13.22 1.68 12.88
N LYS A 48 -13.66 2.09 11.69
CA LYS A 48 -14.96 2.71 11.48
C LYS A 48 -16.10 1.81 11.99
N TYR A 49 -16.11 0.54 11.58
CA TYR A 49 -17.13 -0.41 12.03
C TYR A 49 -17.11 -0.61 13.54
N ALA A 50 -15.93 -0.71 14.15
CA ALA A 50 -15.81 -0.84 15.60
C ALA A 50 -16.36 0.39 16.35
N LEU A 51 -16.05 1.60 15.88
CA LEU A 51 -16.52 2.84 16.50
C LEU A 51 -18.01 3.09 16.26
N GLU A 52 -18.55 2.68 15.11
CA GLU A 52 -20.00 2.73 14.85
C GLU A 52 -20.78 1.82 15.81
N LEU A 53 -20.23 0.67 16.22
CA LEU A 53 -20.84 -0.20 17.23
C LEU A 53 -20.85 0.43 18.63
N GLU A 54 -19.89 1.32 18.91
CA GLU A 54 -19.78 2.07 20.16
C GLU A 54 -20.51 3.44 20.09
N GLU A 55 -21.29 3.67 19.04
CA GLU A 55 -21.99 4.95 18.74
C GLU A 55 -21.07 6.18 18.66
N GLN A 56 -19.78 5.97 18.36
CA GLN A 56 -18.79 7.02 18.20
C GLN A 56 -18.63 7.43 16.73
N LYS A 57 -18.29 8.71 16.52
CA LYS A 57 -18.01 9.23 15.17
C LYS A 57 -16.60 8.86 14.75
N PHE A 58 -16.47 8.23 13.59
CA PHE A 58 -15.18 7.96 12.96
C PHE A 58 -14.77 9.11 12.04
N ASP A 59 -13.61 9.71 12.28
CA ASP A 59 -12.99 10.67 11.37
C ASP A 59 -11.84 10.03 10.56
N TRP A 60 -12.03 9.97 9.24
CA TRP A 60 -10.99 9.51 8.32
C TRP A 60 -9.75 10.39 8.33
N LYS A 61 -9.88 11.69 8.59
CA LYS A 61 -8.74 12.62 8.59
C LYS A 61 -7.82 12.32 9.77
N GLU A 62 -8.38 12.25 10.97
CA GLU A 62 -7.65 11.92 12.19
C GLU A 62 -7.01 10.53 12.09
N PHE A 63 -7.76 9.52 11.63
CA PHE A 63 -7.21 8.18 11.40
C PHE A 63 -6.03 8.21 10.43
N ASN A 64 -6.12 8.95 9.33
CA ASN A 64 -5.03 9.02 8.35
C ASN A 64 -3.79 9.70 8.92
N GLU A 65 -3.94 10.71 9.77
CA GLU A 65 -2.84 11.40 10.45
C GLU A 65 -2.13 10.44 11.41
N VAL A 66 -2.87 9.77 12.30
CA VAL A 66 -2.33 8.78 13.23
C VAL A 66 -1.67 7.60 12.48
N PHE A 67 -2.30 7.13 11.41
CA PHE A 67 -1.75 6.04 10.60
C PHE A 67 -0.43 6.44 9.94
N LYS A 68 -0.35 7.67 9.40
CA LYS A 68 0.87 8.22 8.79
C LYS A 68 1.95 8.45 9.84
N GLU A 69 1.61 8.93 11.03
CA GLU A 69 2.57 9.10 12.12
C GLU A 69 3.15 7.75 12.59
N ALA A 70 2.31 6.73 12.67
CA ALA A 70 2.70 5.40 13.10
C ALA A 70 3.61 4.69 12.07
N LEU A 71 3.20 4.67 10.79
CA LEU A 71 3.84 3.87 9.73
C LEU A 71 4.81 4.67 8.83
N GLY A 72 4.82 6.00 8.94
CA GLY A 72 5.60 6.89 8.09
C GLY A 72 4.90 7.23 6.76
N ASP A 73 5.59 7.96 5.89
CA ASP A 73 5.09 8.30 4.56
C ASP A 73 5.50 7.23 3.53
N PRO A 74 4.55 6.60 2.81
CA PRO A 74 4.90 5.58 1.82
C PRO A 74 5.65 6.12 0.61
N LYS A 75 5.55 7.42 0.31
CA LYS A 75 6.17 8.04 -0.87
C LYS A 75 7.61 8.47 -0.63
N ASP A 76 7.99 8.64 0.63
CA ASP A 76 9.31 9.10 1.00
C ASP A 76 10.08 7.94 1.63
N ILE A 77 11.05 7.41 0.88
CA ILE A 77 11.84 6.23 1.27
C ILE A 77 12.60 6.49 2.57
N GLU A 78 13.07 7.72 2.81
CA GLU A 78 13.81 8.07 4.02
C GLU A 78 12.90 8.14 5.25
N ASN A 79 11.62 8.50 5.04
CA ASN A 79 10.60 8.56 6.09
C ASN A 79 9.80 7.26 6.26
N ARG A 80 10.15 6.18 5.55
CA ARG A 80 9.56 4.85 5.78
C ARG A 80 10.12 4.29 7.09
N ARG A 81 9.24 4.13 8.08
CA ARG A 81 9.61 3.58 9.39
C ARG A 81 9.78 2.07 9.39
N TYR A 82 9.22 1.38 8.38
CA TYR A 82 9.21 -0.07 8.28
C TYR A 82 9.65 -0.56 6.91
N THR A 83 10.28 -1.73 6.90
CA THR A 83 10.62 -2.47 5.67
C THR A 83 9.36 -3.04 5.02
N LEU A 84 9.45 -3.47 3.76
CA LEU A 84 8.31 -4.11 3.10
C LEU A 84 7.90 -5.39 3.82
N GLU A 85 8.87 -6.20 4.24
CA GLU A 85 8.63 -7.47 4.91
C GLU A 85 7.86 -7.26 6.22
N GLN A 86 8.25 -6.25 7.00
CA GLN A 86 7.52 -5.85 8.22
C GLN A 86 6.11 -5.34 7.92
N LEU A 87 5.93 -4.58 6.83
CA LEU A 87 4.62 -4.10 6.42
C LEU A 87 3.71 -5.24 5.97
N ILE A 88 4.25 -6.24 5.26
CA ILE A 88 3.55 -7.47 4.87
C ILE A 88 3.10 -8.23 6.11
N GLU A 89 4.02 -8.49 7.04
CA GLU A 89 3.73 -9.23 8.27
C GLU A 89 2.64 -8.52 9.09
N TYR A 90 2.78 -7.19 9.27
CA TYR A 90 1.79 -6.37 9.95
C TYR A 90 0.43 -6.41 9.23
N GLY A 91 0.42 -6.25 7.91
CA GLY A 91 -0.78 -6.29 7.09
C GLY A 91 -1.51 -7.62 7.22
N GLN A 92 -0.80 -8.74 7.09
CA GLN A 92 -1.36 -10.08 7.24
C GLN A 92 -1.94 -10.29 8.64
N LEU A 93 -1.20 -9.91 9.69
CA LEU A 93 -1.62 -10.08 11.07
C LEU A 93 -2.89 -9.27 11.42
N LYS A 94 -2.97 -8.01 10.97
CA LYS A 94 -4.08 -7.11 11.34
C LYS A 94 -5.28 -7.21 10.41
N THR A 95 -5.06 -7.51 9.14
CA THR A 95 -6.13 -7.58 8.16
C THR A 95 -6.64 -9.00 7.96
N GLY A 96 -5.82 -10.03 8.16
CA GLY A 96 -6.11 -11.41 7.82
C GLY A 96 -6.01 -11.72 6.31
N HIS A 97 -5.56 -10.75 5.51
CA HIS A 97 -5.47 -10.87 4.05
C HIS A 97 -4.04 -11.19 3.60
N SER A 98 -3.92 -11.98 2.53
CA SER A 98 -2.67 -12.19 1.80
C SER A 98 -2.21 -10.91 1.09
N VAL A 99 -0.96 -10.88 0.66
CA VAL A 99 -0.38 -9.75 -0.08
C VAL A 99 -1.15 -9.53 -1.38
N GLU A 100 -1.48 -10.60 -2.10
CA GLU A 100 -2.23 -10.57 -3.35
C GLU A 100 -3.63 -9.98 -3.14
N GLN A 101 -4.31 -10.36 -2.06
CA GLN A 101 -5.61 -9.79 -1.72
C GLN A 101 -5.52 -8.30 -1.38
N LEU A 102 -4.50 -7.88 -0.63
CA LEU A 102 -4.28 -6.47 -0.31
C LEU A 102 -4.00 -5.65 -1.59
N LEU A 103 -3.20 -6.20 -2.51
CA LEU A 103 -2.92 -5.54 -3.80
C LEU A 103 -4.17 -5.44 -4.68
N GLU A 104 -5.02 -6.47 -4.68
CA GLU A 104 -6.29 -6.44 -5.41
C GLU A 104 -7.25 -5.41 -4.82
N ILE A 105 -7.33 -5.30 -3.49
CA ILE A 105 -8.11 -4.24 -2.81
C ILE A 105 -7.63 -2.87 -3.26
N ASN A 106 -6.31 -2.64 -3.26
CA ASN A 106 -5.74 -1.37 -3.72
C ASN A 106 -6.13 -1.05 -5.16
N ARG A 107 -6.05 -2.05 -6.05
CA ARG A 107 -6.37 -1.92 -7.47
C ARG A 107 -7.84 -1.55 -7.68
N ARG A 108 -8.75 -2.22 -6.98
CA ARG A 108 -10.19 -1.91 -7.02
C ARG A 108 -10.50 -0.51 -6.50
N SER A 109 -9.82 -0.09 -5.44
CA SER A 109 -9.97 1.27 -4.90
C SER A 109 -9.50 2.33 -5.89
N TRP A 110 -8.40 2.08 -6.60
CA TRP A 110 -7.95 2.96 -7.69
C TRP A 110 -8.91 2.98 -8.87
N GLN A 111 -9.48 1.85 -9.26
CA GLN A 111 -10.50 1.78 -10.31
C GLN A 111 -11.73 2.62 -9.96
N ARG A 112 -12.27 2.47 -8.75
CA ARG A 112 -13.40 3.29 -8.26
C ARG A 112 -13.10 4.78 -8.31
N ARG A 113 -11.89 5.20 -7.92
CA ARG A 113 -11.47 6.62 -8.01
C ARG A 113 -11.40 7.12 -9.45
N LYS A 114 -10.88 6.31 -10.38
CA LYS A 114 -10.83 6.65 -11.81
C LYS A 114 -12.22 6.77 -12.41
N GLU A 115 -13.13 5.86 -12.07
CA GLU A 115 -14.51 5.91 -12.53
C GLU A 115 -15.24 7.16 -12.04
N TRP A 116 -15.02 7.57 -10.79
CA TRP A 116 -15.59 8.82 -10.26
C TRP A 116 -15.00 10.06 -10.91
N GLN A 117 -13.70 10.09 -11.17
CA GLN A 117 -13.08 11.20 -11.91
C GLN A 117 -13.64 11.31 -13.31
N LYS A 118 -13.75 10.19 -14.02
CA LYS A 118 -14.33 10.15 -15.36
C LYS A 118 -15.79 10.64 -15.36
N LYS A 119 -16.62 10.18 -14.43
CA LYS A 119 -18.01 10.66 -14.31
C LYS A 119 -18.08 12.16 -14.05
N LYS A 120 -17.20 12.70 -13.21
CA LYS A 120 -17.15 14.13 -12.92
C LYS A 120 -16.69 14.94 -14.15
N GLU A 121 -15.73 14.43 -14.90
CA GLU A 121 -15.29 15.02 -16.17
C GLU A 121 -16.40 15.01 -17.22
N ASP A 122 -17.12 13.89 -17.34
CA ASP A 122 -18.27 13.76 -18.26
C ASP A 122 -19.41 14.72 -17.86
N GLU A 123 -19.74 14.84 -16.56
CA GLU A 123 -20.74 15.80 -16.05
C GLU A 123 -20.31 17.27 -16.24
N GLN A 124 -19.01 17.56 -16.12
CA GLN A 124 -18.48 18.90 -16.33
C GLN A 124 -18.49 19.27 -17.82
N ALA A 125 -18.14 18.33 -18.71
CA ALA A 125 -18.22 18.52 -20.16
C ALA A 125 -19.67 18.74 -20.63
N ILE A 126 -20.64 18.02 -20.05
CA ILE A 126 -22.07 18.27 -20.33
C ILE A 126 -22.49 19.66 -19.87
N ASN A 127 -22.09 20.11 -18.69
CA ASN A 127 -22.45 21.44 -18.19
C ASN A 127 -21.77 22.59 -18.96
N ASP A 128 -20.62 22.35 -19.60
CA ASP A 128 -19.92 23.34 -20.43
C ASP A 128 -20.48 23.42 -21.87
N GLU A 129 -21.34 22.47 -22.29
CA GLU A 129 -22.00 22.42 -23.61
C GLU A 129 -23.42 23.06 -23.63
N PHE A 130 -23.95 23.48 -22.48
CA PHE A 130 -25.26 24.16 -22.33
C PHE A 130 -25.11 25.58 -21.75
#